data_AF-A0AAV1YW96-F1
#
_entry.id   AF-A0AAV1YW96-F1
#
_cell.length_a   1.000
_cell.length_b   1.000
_cell.length_c   1.000
_cell.angle_alpha   90.00
_cell.angle_beta   90.00
_cell.angle_gamma   90.00
#
_symmetry.space_group_name_H-M   'P 1'
#
loop_
_entity.id
_entity.type
_entity.pdbx_description
1 polymer ?
#
loop_
_entity_poly.entity_id
_entity_poly.type
_entity_poly.pdbx_seq_one_letter_code
_entity_poly.pdbx_strand_id
1 'polypeptide(L)'
;MAAAEEEIVCTSNDDYQFDTVIGYIEDIIIDPSFSKLQHNFMEKHYKEFDECEENKLEYINVFNAYTELIEKHIEASLLKRIPGFSMKEFLKDIVNKQTELDGDVFDILVSFADFVSFKEMFLDYKAPF
;
A
#
# COMPACT_ATOMS: atom_id res chain seq x y z
N MET A 1 25.46 -3.53 -40.66
CA MET A 1 25.75 -2.36 -39.81
C MET A 1 24.44 -2.02 -39.10
N ALA A 2 24.17 -2.66 -37.97
CA ALA A 2 22.96 -2.38 -37.20
C ALA A 2 23.23 -1.11 -36.40
N ALA A 3 22.45 -0.06 -36.66
CA ALA A 3 22.43 1.12 -35.83
C ALA A 3 21.77 0.72 -34.51
N ALA A 4 22.53 0.82 -33.41
CA ALA A 4 21.97 0.81 -32.08
C ALA A 4 21.22 2.13 -31.92
N GLU A 5 19.89 2.07 -32.01
CA GLU A 5 19.04 3.15 -31.54
C GLU A 5 19.10 3.09 -30.01
N GLU A 6 20.04 3.82 -29.44
CA GLU A 6 20.08 4.13 -28.02
C GLU A 6 18.90 5.08 -27.76
N GLU A 7 17.78 4.51 -27.34
CA GLU A 7 16.61 5.26 -26.89
C GLU A 7 17.03 6.07 -25.67
N ILE A 8 17.32 7.35 -25.89
CA ILE A 8 17.55 8.32 -24.81
C ILE A 8 16.21 8.46 -24.09
N VAL A 9 15.99 7.64 -23.07
CA VAL A 9 14.96 7.87 -22.06
C VAL A 9 15.36 9.17 -21.35
N CYS A 10 14.73 10.27 -21.76
CA CYS A 10 14.75 11.52 -21.02
C CYS A 10 13.98 11.30 -19.70
N THR A 11 14.61 10.68 -18.71
CA THR A 11 14.07 10.62 -17.35
C THR A 11 13.97 12.04 -16.82
N SER A 12 12.75 12.55 -16.72
CA SER A 12 12.52 13.87 -16.14
C SER A 12 12.87 13.83 -14.66
N ASN A 13 13.20 14.98 -14.06
CA ASN A 13 13.54 15.03 -12.63
C ASN A 13 12.36 14.56 -11.75
N ASP A 14 11.14 14.60 -12.28
CA ASP A 14 9.92 14.11 -11.64
C ASP A 14 9.76 12.58 -11.73
N ASP A 15 10.39 11.92 -12.71
CA ASP A 15 10.44 10.45 -12.79
C ASP A 15 11.37 9.90 -11.71
N TYR A 16 12.57 10.48 -11.56
CA TYR A 16 13.49 10.09 -10.49
C TYR A 16 12.90 10.24 -9.08
N GLN A 17 12.15 11.31 -8.83
CA GLN A 17 11.49 11.48 -7.53
C GLN A 17 10.38 10.46 -7.31
N PHE A 18 9.62 10.15 -8.35
CA PHE A 18 8.58 9.15 -8.29
C PHE A 18 9.16 7.76 -7.99
N ASP A 19 10.16 7.31 -8.76
CA ASP A 19 10.83 6.03 -8.56
C ASP A 19 11.46 5.93 -7.15
N THR A 20 12.00 7.04 -6.65
CA THR A 20 12.54 7.10 -5.28
C THR A 20 11.45 6.90 -4.22
N VAL A 21 10.27 7.48 -4.41
CA VAL A 21 9.14 7.30 -3.49
C VAL A 21 8.64 5.84 -3.53
N ILE A 22 8.58 5.22 -4.71
CA ILE A 22 8.21 3.81 -4.86
C ILE A 22 9.17 2.91 -4.09
N GLY A 23 10.48 3.08 -4.26
CA GLY A 23 11.48 2.31 -3.51
C GLY A 23 11.35 2.48 -1.99
N TYR A 24 10.95 3.66 -1.52
CA TYR A 24 10.66 3.86 -0.10
C TYR A 24 9.38 3.15 0.36
N ILE A 25 8.36 3.06 -0.49
CA ILE A 25 7.14 2.32 -0.18
C ILE A 25 7.42 0.82 -0.14
N GLU A 26 8.21 0.30 -1.09
CA GLU A 26 8.68 -1.10 -1.07
C GLU A 26 9.40 -1.42 0.23
N ASP A 27 10.35 -0.58 0.64
CA ASP A 27 11.04 -0.72 1.91
C ASP A 27 10.08 -0.75 3.10
N ILE A 28 9.03 0.09 3.09
CA ILE A 28 8.03 0.15 4.17
C ILE A 28 7.19 -1.14 4.21
N ILE A 29 6.76 -1.64 3.05
CA ILE A 29 5.92 -2.85 2.95
C ILE A 29 6.69 -4.09 3.39
N ILE A 30 7.97 -4.19 3.02
CA ILE A 30 8.84 -5.31 3.38
C ILE A 30 9.34 -5.20 4.84
N ASP A 31 9.22 -4.02 5.46
CA ASP A 31 9.69 -3.80 6.83
C ASP A 31 8.92 -4.66 7.84
N PRO A 32 9.61 -5.42 8.72
CA PRO A 32 8.94 -6.25 9.73
C PRO A 32 8.04 -5.48 10.70
N SER A 33 8.28 -4.17 10.89
CA SER A 33 7.42 -3.32 11.72
C SER A 33 6.05 -3.10 11.08
N PHE A 34 5.96 -3.11 9.75
CA PHE A 34 4.69 -3.02 9.02
C PHE A 34 3.86 -4.30 9.23
N SER A 35 4.46 -5.47 9.03
CA SER A 35 3.78 -6.75 9.31
C SER A 35 3.35 -6.87 10.78
N LYS A 36 4.17 -6.37 11.71
CA LYS A 36 3.82 -6.33 13.14
C LYS A 36 2.67 -5.37 13.42
N LEU A 37 2.60 -4.24 12.72
CA LEU A 37 1.51 -3.28 12.84
C LEU A 37 0.19 -3.89 12.35
N GLN A 38 0.20 -4.57 11.20
CA GLN A 38 -0.95 -5.33 10.69
C GLN A 38 -1.38 -6.41 11.69
N HIS A 39 -0.44 -7.24 12.15
CA HIS A 39 -0.71 -8.30 13.12
C HIS A 39 -1.34 -7.78 14.42
N ASN A 40 -0.77 -6.72 15.01
CA ASN A 40 -1.31 -6.09 16.22
C ASN A 40 -2.73 -5.55 16.01
N PHE A 41 -3.04 -5.06 14.81
CA PHE A 41 -4.38 -4.59 14.48
C PHE A 41 -5.35 -5.77 14.36
N MET A 42 -4.94 -6.83 13.66
CA MET A 42 -5.71 -8.05 13.53
C MET A 42 -5.98 -8.72 14.87
N GLU A 43 -4.98 -8.86 15.75
CA GLU A 43 -5.13 -9.40 17.10
C GLU A 43 -6.17 -8.67 17.96
N LYS A 44 -6.38 -7.37 17.71
CA LYS A 44 -7.39 -6.59 18.43
C LYS A 44 -8.80 -6.82 17.90
N HIS A 45 -8.93 -7.00 16.59
CA HIS A 45 -10.21 -6.99 15.89
C HIS A 45 -10.67 -8.37 15.37
N TYR A 46 -9.83 -9.41 15.41
CA TYR A 46 -10.13 -10.72 14.81
C TYR A 46 -11.39 -11.40 15.38
N LYS A 47 -11.76 -11.08 16.63
CA LYS A 47 -12.97 -11.61 17.28
C LYS A 47 -14.25 -10.98 16.75
N GLU A 48 -14.15 -9.80 16.15
CA GLU A 48 -15.30 -9.08 15.60
C GLU A 48 -15.72 -9.70 14.26
N PHE A 49 -14.77 -10.28 13.51
CA PHE A 49 -15.00 -10.95 12.23
C PHE A 49 -15.48 -12.39 12.41
N ASP A 50 -16.61 -12.69 11.80
CA ASP A 50 -17.20 -14.02 11.68
C ASP A 50 -17.25 -14.47 10.21
N GLU A 51 -17.24 -15.79 9.99
CA GLU A 51 -17.30 -16.44 8.67
C GLU A 51 -18.66 -16.28 7.96
N CYS A 52 -19.56 -15.44 8.49
CA CYS A 52 -20.84 -15.16 7.84
C CYS A 52 -20.66 -14.33 6.56
N GLU A 53 -21.45 -14.66 5.53
CA GLU A 53 -21.48 -13.91 4.26
C GLU A 53 -21.99 -12.47 4.46
N GLU A 54 -22.88 -12.23 5.43
CA GLU A 54 -23.36 -10.88 5.73
C GLU A 54 -22.28 -10.00 6.39
N ASN A 55 -21.96 -8.88 5.74
CA ASN A 55 -21.03 -7.89 6.28
C ASN A 55 -21.71 -7.06 7.36
N LYS A 56 -21.13 -7.02 8.56
CA LYS A 56 -21.62 -6.18 9.67
C LYS A 56 -21.17 -4.73 9.49
N LEU A 57 -21.95 -3.77 10.00
CA LEU A 57 -21.55 -2.35 10.04
C LEU A 57 -20.22 -2.14 10.80
N GLU A 58 -19.95 -3.00 11.78
CA GLU A 58 -18.69 -3.04 12.52
C GLU A 58 -17.50 -3.28 11.59
N TYR A 59 -17.63 -4.11 10.54
CA TYR A 59 -16.54 -4.39 9.61
C TYR A 59 -16.12 -3.14 8.84
N ILE A 60 -17.07 -2.27 8.49
CA ILE A 60 -16.79 -1.00 7.81
C ILE A 60 -16.01 -0.07 8.74
N ASN A 61 -16.40 0.00 10.02
CA ASN A 61 -15.69 0.84 10.99
C ASN A 61 -14.25 0.35 11.21
N VAL A 62 -14.06 -0.97 11.34
CA VAL A 62 -12.73 -1.56 11.50
C VAL A 62 -11.90 -1.39 10.22
N PHE A 63 -12.50 -1.59 9.04
CA PHE A 63 -11.83 -1.37 7.76
C PHE A 63 -11.36 0.08 7.61
N ASN A 64 -12.22 1.07 7.86
CA ASN A 64 -11.82 2.48 7.81
C ASN A 64 -10.68 2.79 8.80
N ALA A 65 -10.74 2.22 10.01
CA ALA A 65 -9.67 2.38 11.00
C ALA A 65 -8.36 1.72 10.57
N TYR A 66 -8.43 0.57 9.89
CA TYR A 66 -7.28 -0.11 9.29
C TYR A 66 -6.67 0.73 8.18
N THR A 67 -7.47 1.17 7.21
CA THR A 67 -7.01 2.01 6.09
C THR A 67 -6.36 3.28 6.61
N GLU A 68 -6.98 3.97 7.57
CA GLU A 68 -6.40 5.17 8.18
C GLU A 68 -5.08 4.87 8.91
N LEU A 69 -4.96 3.72 9.56
CA LEU A 69 -3.72 3.29 10.23
C LEU A 69 -2.59 3.05 9.21
N ILE A 70 -2.88 2.33 8.13
CA ILE A 70 -1.90 2.05 7.07
C ILE A 70 -1.50 3.32 6.35
N GLU A 71 -2.46 4.15 5.93
CA GLU A 71 -2.21 5.44 5.28
C GLU A 71 -1.33 6.34 6.15
N LYS A 72 -1.66 6.50 7.44
CA LYS A 72 -0.85 7.28 8.37
C LYS A 72 0.55 6.72 8.55
N HIS A 73 0.70 5.41 8.57
CA HIS A 73 2.00 4.78 8.71
C HIS A 73 2.89 5.04 7.48
N ILE A 74 2.33 4.85 6.28
CA ILE A 74 3.03 5.11 5.02
C ILE A 74 3.38 6.60 4.90
N GLU A 75 2.41 7.49 5.13
CA GLU A 75 2.61 8.94 5.05
C GLU A 75 3.68 9.40 6.04
N ALA A 76 3.63 8.95 7.30
CA ALA A 76 4.62 9.31 8.30
C ALA A 76 6.02 8.78 7.98
N SER A 77 6.12 7.58 7.38
CA SER A 77 7.38 7.00 6.96
C SER A 77 7.97 7.74 5.75
N LEU A 78 7.13 8.14 4.80
CA LEU A 78 7.53 8.94 3.65
C LEU A 78 7.95 10.36 4.06
N LEU A 79 7.20 11.04 4.93
CA LEU A 79 7.54 12.37 5.46
C LEU A 79 8.88 12.39 6.22
N LYS A 80 9.25 11.29 6.88
CA LYS A 80 10.55 11.16 7.56
C LYS A 80 11.71 11.08 6.57
N ARG A 81 11.50 10.47 5.40
CA ARG A 81 12.52 10.29 4.35
C ARG A 81 12.57 11.49 3.41
N ILE A 82 11.41 12.09 3.12
CA ILE A 82 11.22 13.19 2.17
C ILE A 82 10.55 14.36 2.90
N PRO A 83 11.32 15.35 3.38
CA PRO A 83 10.75 16.51 4.05
C PRO A 83 9.89 17.32 3.08
N GLY A 84 8.63 17.57 3.47
CA GLY A 84 7.66 18.28 2.63
C GLY A 84 6.91 17.39 1.63
N PHE A 85 7.03 16.06 1.74
CA PHE A 85 6.23 15.13 0.95
C PHE A 85 4.73 15.41 1.08
N SER A 86 4.02 15.36 -0.05
CA SER A 86 2.57 15.52 -0.11
C SER A 86 1.95 14.28 -0.72
N MET A 87 1.26 13.49 0.10
CA MET A 87 0.55 12.29 -0.37
C MET A 87 -0.46 12.64 -1.48
N LYS A 88 -1.08 13.82 -1.43
CA LYS A 88 -2.03 14.28 -2.45
C LYS A 88 -1.38 14.54 -3.81
N GLU A 89 -0.14 15.01 -3.84
CA GLU A 89 0.58 15.21 -5.10
C GLU A 89 1.05 13.87 -5.65
N PHE A 90 1.60 13.03 -4.78
CA PHE A 90 2.01 11.69 -5.14
C PHE A 90 0.86 10.83 -5.71
N LEU A 91 -0.34 10.88 -5.14
CA LEU A 91 -1.52 10.19 -5.68
C LEU A 91 -1.90 10.67 -7.09
N LYS A 92 -1.67 11.95 -7.42
CA LYS A 92 -1.87 12.44 -8.80
C LYS A 92 -0.82 11.88 -9.74
N ASP A 93 0.43 11.82 -9.28
CA ASP A 93 1.54 11.25 -10.05
C ASP A 93 1.30 9.76 -10.33
N ILE A 94 0.76 9.03 -9.34
CA ILE A 94 0.34 7.63 -9.50
C ILE A 94 -0.69 7.49 -10.63
N VAL A 95 -1.75 8.29 -10.63
CA VAL A 95 -2.81 8.19 -11.66
C VAL A 95 -2.25 8.46 -13.06
N ASN A 96 -1.27 9.35 -13.18
CA ASN A 96 -0.65 9.68 -14.46
C ASN A 96 0.38 8.63 -14.93
N LYS A 97 1.01 7.92 -14.00
CA LYS A 97 2.14 7.00 -14.25
C LYS A 97 1.82 5.53 -13.98
N GLN A 98 0.57 5.20 -13.63
CA GLN A 98 0.12 3.85 -13.30
C GLN A 98 0.49 2.80 -14.35
N THR A 99 0.57 3.19 -15.63
CA THR A 99 0.90 2.29 -16.74
C THR A 99 2.37 1.90 -16.83
N GLU A 100 3.26 2.63 -16.16
CA GLU A 100 4.73 2.45 -16.25
C GLU A 100 5.32 1.78 -15.00
N LEU A 101 4.50 1.56 -13.98
CA LEU A 101 4.92 1.02 -12.69
C LEU A 101 4.90 -0.51 -12.68
N ASP A 102 5.87 -1.11 -11.99
CA ASP A 102 5.80 -2.51 -11.59
C ASP A 102 4.53 -2.73 -10.74
N GLY A 103 3.57 -3.45 -11.32
CA GLY A 103 2.22 -3.60 -10.79
C GLY A 103 2.18 -4.23 -9.40
N ASP A 104 3.19 -5.02 -9.04
CA ASP A 104 3.21 -5.80 -7.79
C ASP A 104 3.11 -4.91 -6.54
N VAL A 105 3.83 -3.79 -6.48
CA VAL A 105 3.81 -2.89 -5.30
C VAL A 105 2.47 -2.18 -5.20
N PHE A 106 1.92 -1.76 -6.34
CA PHE A 106 0.62 -1.09 -6.39
C PHE A 106 -0.53 -2.03 -6.08
N ASP A 107 -0.49 -3.24 -6.60
CA ASP A 107 -1.47 -4.27 -6.29
C ASP A 107 -1.48 -4.58 -4.80
N ILE A 108 -0.30 -4.62 -4.16
CA ILE A 108 -0.20 -4.75 -2.70
C ILE A 108 -0.81 -3.53 -1.99
N LEU A 109 -0.50 -2.29 -2.40
CA LEU A 109 -1.09 -1.09 -1.79
C LEU A 109 -2.61 -1.03 -1.96
N VAL A 110 -3.11 -1.38 -3.15
CA VAL A 110 -4.54 -1.44 -3.46
C VAL A 110 -5.21 -2.49 -2.60
N SER A 111 -4.56 -3.64 -2.35
CA SER A 111 -5.09 -4.68 -1.46
C SER A 111 -5.32 -4.17 -0.02
N PHE A 112 -4.57 -3.18 0.45
CA PHE A 112 -4.79 -2.58 1.78
C PHE A 112 -6.02 -1.68 1.84
N ALA A 113 -6.42 -1.11 0.69
CA ALA A 113 -7.61 -0.29 0.53
C ALA A 113 -8.78 -1.06 -0.10
N ASP A 114 -8.63 -2.38 -0.30
CA ASP A 114 -9.69 -3.25 -0.80
C ASP A 114 -10.35 -4.03 0.34
N PHE A 115 -11.68 -3.94 0.41
CA PHE A 115 -12.43 -4.58 1.48
C PHE A 115 -12.43 -6.11 1.36
N VAL A 116 -12.38 -6.67 0.14
CA VAL A 116 -12.40 -8.12 -0.07
C VAL A 116 -11.09 -8.71 0.42
N SER A 117 -9.94 -8.16 -0.03
CA SER A 117 -8.61 -8.56 0.44
C SER A 117 -8.47 -8.41 1.96
N PHE A 118 -8.98 -7.31 2.52
CA PHE A 118 -8.98 -7.09 3.96
C PHE A 118 -9.79 -8.16 4.72
N LYS A 119 -11.00 -8.49 4.25
CA LYS A 119 -11.84 -9.52 4.88
C LYS A 119 -11.16 -10.90 4.80
N GLU A 120 -10.62 -11.27 3.64
CA GLU A 120 -9.89 -12.54 3.46
C GLU A 120 -8.71 -12.63 4.42
N MET A 121 -7.91 -11.57 4.55
CA MET A 121 -6.79 -11.52 5.49
C MET A 121 -7.22 -11.85 6.94
N PHE A 122 -8.36 -11.30 7.39
CA PHE A 122 -8.90 -11.59 8.73
C PHE A 122 -9.43 -13.02 8.88
N LEU A 123 -10.04 -13.58 7.84
CA LEU A 123 -10.52 -14.96 7.84
C LEU A 123 -9.35 -15.94 7.85
N ASP A 124 -8.30 -15.70 7.05
CA ASP A 124 -7.07 -16.49 7.04
C ASP A 124 -6.36 -16.48 8.38
N TYR A 125 -6.35 -15.32 9.05
CA TYR A 125 -5.80 -15.20 10.40
C TYR A 125 -6.58 -16.01 11.45
N LYS A 126 -7.89 -16.16 11.26
CA LYS A 126 -8.77 -16.92 12.17
C LYS A 126 -8.81 -18.41 11.82
N ALA A 127 -8.49 -18.78 10.58
CA ALA A 127 -8.51 -20.15 10.11
C ALA A 127 -7.60 -21.03 10.99
N PRO A 128 -8.13 -22.07 11.65
CA PRO A 128 -7.28 -23.05 12.31
C PRO A 128 -6.49 -23.82 11.24
N PHE A 129 -5.16 -23.91 11.42
CA PHE A 129 -4.30 -24.77 10.61
C PHE A 129 -4.82 -26.22 10.55
#